data_AF-A0A223KRZ8-F1
#
_entry.id   AF-A0A223KRZ8-F1
#
_cell.length_a   1.000
_cell.length_b   1.000
_cell.length_c   1.000
_cell.angle_alpha   90.00
_cell.angle_beta   90.00
_cell.angle_gamma   90.00
#
_symmetry.space_group_name_H-M   'P 1'
#
loop_
_entity.id
_entity.type
_entity.pdbx_description
1 polymer ?
#
loop_
_entity_poly.entity_id
_entity_poly.type
_entity_poly.pdbx_seq_one_letter_code
_entity_poly.pdbx_strand_id
1 'polypeptide(L)' 'MEKVESIFIKLAIIQFLFLIISQAFILYTDVAPYMTKVVQYEGVYNNELMEALETFDQMDLIMLK' A
#
# COMPACT_ATOMS: atom_id res chain seq x y z
N MET A 1 -19.88 24.22 24.35
CA MET A 1 -18.64 23.49 24.03
C MET A 1 -18.90 22.00 23.81
N GLU A 2 -19.80 21.38 24.57
CA GLU A 2 -20.10 19.93 24.50
C GLU A 2 -20.64 19.41 23.15
N LYS A 3 -21.43 20.22 22.44
CA LYS A 3 -22.00 19.83 21.13
C LYS A 3 -20.93 19.71 20.04
N VAL A 4 -19.90 20.56 20.12
CA VAL A 4 -18.83 20.61 19.11
C VAL A 4 -17.92 19.39 19.27
N GLU A 5 -17.57 19.04 20.50
CA GLU A 5 -16.77 17.85 20.82
C GLU A 5 -17.41 16.55 20.31
N SER A 6 -18.72 16.39 20.51
CA SER A 6 -19.46 15.23 20.01
C SER A 6 -19.43 15.13 18.48
N ILE A 7 -19.45 16.26 17.77
CA ILE A 7 -19.38 16.29 16.30
C ILE A 7 -17.99 15.87 15.83
N PHE A 8 -16.92 16.39 16.45
CA PHE A 8 -15.55 16.01 16.11
C PHE A 8 -15.28 14.53 16.32
N ILE A 9 -15.76 13.95 17.43
CA ILE A 9 -15.62 12.51 17.70
C ILE A 9 -16.34 11.68 16.63
N LYS A 10 -17.57 12.07 16.26
CA LYS A 10 -18.31 11.37 15.19
C LYS A 10 -17.60 11.44 13.85
N LEU A 11 -17.05 12.61 13.49
CA LEU A 11 -16.28 12.77 12.26
C LEU A 11 -14.99 11.95 12.27
N ALA A 12 -14.27 11.93 13.40
CA ALA A 12 -13.07 11.12 13.55
C ALA A 12 -13.35 9.62 13.39
N ILE A 13 -14.45 9.12 13.96
CA ILE A 13 -14.85 7.70 13.82
C ILE A 13 -15.19 7.37 12.37
N ILE A 14 -15.95 8.23 11.69
CA ILE A 14 -16.29 8.03 10.28
C ILE A 14 -15.03 8.04 9.41
N GLN A 15 -14.12 8.99 9.63
CA GLN A 15 -12.85 9.07 8.93
C GLN A 15 -12.00 7.82 9.16
N PHE A 16 -11.96 7.33 10.40
CA PHE A 16 -11.20 6.14 10.76
C PHE A 16 -11.72 4.89 10.03
N LEU A 17 -13.04 4.73 9.90
CA LEU A 17 -13.64 3.67 9.10
C LEU A 17 -13.21 3.73 7.63
N PHE A 18 -13.24 4.92 7.02
CA PHE A 18 -12.77 5.09 5.64
C PHE A 18 -11.28 4.76 5.48
N LEU A 19 -10.46 5.10 6.47
CA LEU A 19 -9.03 4.76 6.45
C LEU A 19 -8.80 3.25 6.50
N ILE A 20 -9.53 2.52 7.35
CA ILE A 20 -9.45 1.06 7.40
C ILE A 20 -9.85 0.45 6.05
N ILE A 21 -10.94 0.93 5.46
CA ILE A 21 -11.40 0.45 4.16
C ILE A 21 -10.34 0.72 3.09
N SER A 22 -9.81 1.94 3.01
CA SER A 22 -8.74 2.30 2.08
C SER A 22 -7.50 1.42 2.28
N GLN A 23 -7.13 1.13 3.53
CA GLN A 23 -5.99 0.26 3.84
C GLN A 23 -6.25 -1.18 3.37
N ALA A 24 -7.46 -1.70 3.57
CA ALA A 24 -7.84 -3.03 3.11
C ALA A 24 -7.82 -3.12 1.58
N PHE A 25 -8.30 -2.10 0.87
CA PHE A 25 -8.18 -2.03 -0.58
C PHE A 25 -6.71 -2.07 -1.00
N ILE A 26 -5.84 -1.26 -0.43
CA ILE A 26 -4.41 -1.25 -0.80
C ILE A 26 -3.71 -2.58 -0.48
N LEU A 27 -4.06 -3.23 0.63
CA LEU A 27 -3.41 -4.47 1.08
C LEU A 27 -3.83 -5.71 0.29
N TYR A 28 -5.12 -5.85 -0.01
CA TYR A 28 -5.69 -7.07 -0.61
C TYR A 28 -5.93 -6.96 -2.12
N THR A 29 -5.67 -5.79 -2.72
CA THR A 29 -5.73 -5.63 -4.16
C THR A 29 -4.35 -5.29 -4.68
N ASP A 30 -4.01 -5.81 -5.87
CA ASP A 30 -2.76 -5.49 -6.58
C ASP A 30 -2.74 -4.04 -7.12
N VAL A 31 -3.47 -3.12 -6.48
CA VAL A 31 -3.55 -1.69 -6.84
C VAL A 31 -2.37 -0.91 -6.25
N ALA A 32 -1.68 -1.47 -5.25
CA ALA A 32 -0.45 -0.92 -4.66
C ALA A 32 0.63 -0.52 -5.71
N PRO A 33 1.01 -1.38 -6.68
CA PRO A 33 1.96 -1.02 -7.74
C PRO A 33 1.46 0.06 -8.72
N TYR A 34 0.16 0.30 -8.83
CA TYR A 34 -0.40 1.36 -9.68
C TYR A 34 -0.53 2.71 -8.94
N MET A 35 -0.65 2.69 -7.61
CA MET A 35 -0.64 3.88 -6.75
C MET A 35 0.77 4.40 -6.49
N THR A 36 1.73 3.48 -6.29
CA THR A 36 3.16 3.79 -6.29
C THR A 36 3.68 3.69 -7.72
N LYS A 37 3.61 4.79 -8.48
CA LYS A 37 4.48 4.91 -9.65
C LYS A 37 5.91 4.94 -9.14
N VAL A 38 6.58 3.78 -9.11
CA VAL A 38 8.04 3.76 -9.24
C VAL A 38 8.28 4.46 -10.56
N VAL A 39 8.69 5.72 -10.50
CA VAL A 39 9.12 6.46 -11.69
C VAL A 39 10.39 5.73 -12.13
N GLN A 40 10.21 4.72 -12.97
CA GLN A 40 11.30 4.07 -13.67
C GLN A 40 11.87 5.14 -14.59
N TYR A 41 12.88 5.84 -14.07
CA TYR A 41 13.72 6.69 -14.89
C TYR A 41 14.52 5.71 -15.74
N GLU A 42 14.10 5.52 -16.99
CA GLU A 42 14.72 4.63 -17.98
C GLU A 42 16.17 5.01 -18.36
N GLY A 43 16.89 5.70 -17.47
CA GLY A 43 18.25 6.18 -17.69
C GLY A 43 19.33 5.19 -17.26
N VAL A 44 19.18 4.50 -16.11
CA VAL A 44 20.27 3.68 -15.53
C VAL A 44 19.74 2.64 -14.53
N TYR A 45 18.97 1.61 -14.91
CA TYR A 45 18.62 0.53 -13.95
C TYR A 45 18.09 -0.78 -14.58
N ASN A 46 18.67 -1.27 -15.68
CA ASN A 46 18.19 -2.53 -16.29
C ASN A 46 18.74 -3.82 -15.66
N ASN A 47 19.67 -3.76 -14.70
CA ASN A 47 20.26 -4.97 -14.10
C ASN A 47 19.88 -5.18 -12.63
N GLU A 48 19.86 -4.12 -11.81
CA GLU A 48 19.67 -4.26 -10.36
C GLU A 48 18.19 -4.45 -9.95
N LEU A 49 17.21 -3.98 -10.75
CA LEU A 49 15.77 -4.18 -10.46
C LEU A 49 15.32 -5.61 -10.81
N MET A 50 15.92 -6.21 -11.84
CA MET A 50 15.62 -7.58 -12.24
C MET A 50 16.10 -8.57 -11.17
N GLU A 51 17.26 -8.33 -10.58
CA GLU A 51 17.82 -9.13 -9.48
C GLU A 51 16.99 -9.02 -8.19
N ALA A 52 16.45 -7.82 -7.89
CA ALA A 52 15.53 -7.62 -6.78
C ALA A 52 14.21 -8.37 -7.00
N LEU A 53 13.63 -8.29 -8.19
CA LEU A 53 12.39 -9.01 -8.55
C LEU A 53 12.59 -10.54 -8.56
N GLU A 54 13.70 -11.04 -9.09
CA GLU A 54 14.04 -12.47 -9.04
C GLU A 54 14.17 -12.97 -7.59
N THR A 55 14.75 -12.17 -6.69
CA THR A 55 14.89 -12.56 -5.28
C THR A 55 13.53 -12.68 -4.56
N PHE A 56 12.56 -11.81 -4.89
CA PHE A 56 11.20 -11.92 -4.33
C PHE A 56 10.46 -13.15 -4.86
N ASP A 57 10.53 -13.41 -6.17
CA ASP A 57 9.89 -14.58 -6.80
C ASP A 57 10.50 -15.91 -6.29
N GLN A 58 11.81 -15.92 -6.07
CA GLN A 58 12.53 -17.08 -5.53
C GLN A 58 12.26 -17.32 -4.04
N MET A 59 12.01 -16.26 -3.25
CA MET A 59 11.66 -16.37 -1.84
C MET A 59 10.24 -16.93 -1.63
N ASP A 60 9.28 -16.54 -2.47
CA ASP A 60 7.92 -17.11 -2.46
C ASP A 60 7.92 -18.59 -2.86
N LEU A 61 8.80 -18.99 -3.80
CA LEU A 61 8.98 -20.39 -4.21
C LEU A 61 9.63 -21.28 -3.13
N ILE A 62 10.48 -20.72 -2.26
CA ILE A 62 11.11 -21.43 -1.13
C ILE A 62 10.13 -21.58 0.05
N MET A 63 9.24 -20.60 0.26
CA MET A 63 8.25 -20.63 1.36
C MET A 63 7.07 -21.59 1.10
N LEU A 64 6.88 -22.02 -0.15
CA LEU A 64 5.82 -22.96 -0.57
C LEU A 64 6.27 -24.44 -0.61
N LYS A 65 7.51 -24.76 -0.26
CA LYS A 65 8.09 -26.11 -0.29
C LYS A 65 8.45 -26.62 1.10
#